data_AF-A0A925XW86-F1
#
_entry.id   AF-A0A925XW86-F1
#
_cell.length_a   1.000
_cell.length_b   1.000
_cell.length_c   1.000
_cell.angle_alpha   90.00
_cell.angle_beta   90.00
_cell.angle_gamma   90.00
#
_symmetry.space_group_name_H-M   'P 1'
#
loop_
_entity.id
_entity.type
_entity.pdbx_description
1 polymer ?
#
loop_
_entity_poly.entity_id
_entity_poly.type
_entity_poly.pdbx_seq_one_letter_code
_entity_poly.pdbx_strand_id
1 'polypeptide(L)' 'MMTGTLRFVDIETGAWQLVTTQGSYQLLFSSPPRDLKSLEGRTVQVKGNVRRDLMSTSMVGTILEVESIHAQS' A
#
# COMPACT_ATOMS: atom_id res chain seq x y z
N MET A 1 1.44 4.39 -11.80
CA MET A 1 2.02 3.16 -11.23
C MET A 1 3.14 3.59 -10.30
N MET A 2 3.20 3.01 -9.10
CA MET A 2 4.18 3.32 -8.07
C MET A 2 4.98 2.08 -7.73
N THR A 3 6.28 2.23 -7.52
CA THR A 3 7.17 1.15 -7.08
C THR A 3 7.64 1.46 -5.67
N GLY A 4 7.60 0.46 -4.80
CA GLY A 4 8.09 0.61 -3.44
C GLY A 4 8.12 -0.72 -2.70
N THR A 5 8.50 -0.64 -1.45
CA THR A 5 8.57 -1.79 -0.57
C THR A 5 7.25 -1.96 0.18
N LEU A 6 6.67 -3.16 0.13
CA LEU A 6 5.45 -3.47 0.88
C LEU A 6 5.77 -3.78 2.35
N ARG A 7 5.00 -3.16 3.25
CA ARG A 7 5.08 -3.35 4.70
C ARG A 7 3.69 -3.48 5.29
N PHE A 8 3.53 -4.38 6.25
CA PHE A 8 2.38 -4.35 7.14
C PHE A 8 2.72 -3.51 8.37
N VAL A 9 1.86 -2.56 8.72
CA VAL A 9 1.98 -1.75 9.92
C VAL A 9 0.95 -2.25 10.92
N ASP A 10 1.44 -2.78 12.04
CA ASP A 10 0.61 -3.33 13.11
C ASP A 10 0.12 -2.21 14.04
N ILE A 11 -1.01 -1.61 13.65
CA ILE A 11 -1.70 -0.55 14.39
C ILE A 11 -3.21 -0.77 14.29
N GLU A 12 -3.94 -0.70 15.41
CA GLU A 12 -5.38 -0.96 15.46
C GLU A 12 -5.77 -2.28 14.75
N THR A 13 -6.33 -2.20 13.53
CA THR A 13 -6.76 -3.33 12.68
C THR A 13 -5.71 -3.74 11.64
N GLY A 14 -4.59 -3.03 11.58
CA GLY A 14 -3.51 -3.21 10.63
C GLY A 14 -3.67 -2.38 9.35
N ALA A 15 -2.55 -1.91 8.82
CA ALA A 15 -2.54 -1.15 7.56
C ALA A 15 -1.42 -1.64 6.64
N TRP A 16 -1.74 -1.82 5.35
CA TRP A 16 -0.73 -2.04 4.33
C TRP A 16 -0.13 -0.71 3.90
N GLN A 17 1.20 -0.64 3.86
CA GLN A 17 1.95 0.53 3.46
C GLN A 17 2.87 0.21 2.28
N LEU A 18 2.91 1.11 1.30
CA LEU A 18 3.93 1.13 0.26
C LEU A 18 4.93 2.25 0.58
N VAL A 19 6.15 1.86 0.90
CA VAL A 19 7.25 2.81 1.16
C VAL A 19 7.99 3.06 -0.14
N THR A 20 8.02 4.30 -0.61
CA THR A 20 8.68 4.73 -1.84
C THR A 20 9.76 5.77 -1.54
N THR A 21 10.58 6.13 -2.53
CA THR A 21 11.55 7.24 -2.41
C THR A 21 10.90 8.60 -2.27
N GLN A 22 9.61 8.74 -2.63
CA GLN A 22 8.86 10.00 -2.57
C GLN A 22 8.02 10.12 -1.29
N GLY A 23 8.03 9.08 -0.44
CA GLY A 23 7.21 9.00 0.77
C GLY A 23 6.43 7.70 0.86
N SER A 24 5.50 7.66 1.81
CA SER A 24 4.73 6.46 2.11
C SER A 24 3.25 6.61 1.76
N TYR A 25 2.68 5.52 1.27
CA TYR A 25 1.27 5.43 0.92
C TYR A 25 0.58 4.34 1.74
N GLN A 26 -0.58 4.64 2.31
CA GLN A 26 -1.45 3.61 2.87
C GLN A 26 -2.27 2.99 1.73
N LEU A 27 -2.22 1.67 1.61
CA LEU A 27 -2.93 0.93 0.57
C LEU A 27 -4.36 0.63 1.02
N LEU A 28 -5.32 1.18 0.27
CA LEU A 28 -6.74 0.90 0.42
C LEU A 28 -7.17 -0.07 -0.68
N PHE A 29 -7.55 -1.29 -0.27
CA PHE A 29 -7.99 -2.34 -1.20
C PHE A 29 -9.51 -2.49 -1.15
N SER A 30 -10.16 -2.48 -2.32
CA SER A 30 -11.56 -2.95 -2.44
C SER A 30 -11.65 -4.47 -2.30
N SER A 31 -10.63 -5.19 -2.77
CA SER A 31 -10.47 -6.64 -2.60
C SER A 31 -8.98 -6.99 -2.57
N PRO A 32 -8.39 -7.28 -1.39
CA PRO A 32 -6.98 -7.61 -1.30
C PRO A 32 -6.67 -9.00 -1.88
N PRO A 33 -5.53 -9.20 -2.58
CA PRO A 33 -5.08 -10.52 -3.00
C PRO A 33 -4.90 -11.48 -1.82
N ARG A 34 -5.23 -12.77 -1.99
CA ARG A 34 -5.09 -13.78 -0.92
C ARG A 34 -3.65 -13.97 -0.44
N ASP A 35 -2.69 -13.73 -1.33
CA ASP A 35 -1.26 -13.89 -1.13
C ASP A 35 -0.56 -12.57 -0.79
N LEU A 36 -1.29 -11.50 -0.48
CA LEU A 36 -0.71 -10.18 -0.19
C LEU A 36 0.35 -10.23 0.92
N LYS A 37 0.12 -11.05 1.96
CA LYS A 37 1.11 -11.27 3.04
C LYS A 37 2.43 -11.86 2.54
N SER A 38 2.42 -12.67 1.49
CA SER A 38 3.64 -13.25 0.90
C SER A 38 4.52 -12.21 0.20
N LEU A 39 3.94 -11.04 -0.13
CA LEU A 39 4.64 -9.90 -0.72
C LEU A 39 5.23 -8.95 0.32
N GLU A 40 4.88 -9.11 1.60
CA GLU A 40 5.51 -8.33 2.67
C GLU A 40 7.02 -8.48 2.61
N GLY A 41 7.77 -7.38 2.79
CA GLY A 41 9.21 -7.41 2.63
C GLY A 41 9.68 -6.95 1.25
N ARG A 42 8.92 -7.28 0.20
CA ARG A 42 9.35 -7.23 -1.20
C ARG A 42 9.12 -5.86 -1.85
N THR A 43 9.87 -5.63 -2.92
CA THR A 43 9.57 -4.56 -3.87
C THR A 43 8.41 -4.97 -4.78
N VAL A 44 7.39 -4.11 -4.84
CA VAL A 44 6.16 -4.34 -5.59
C VAL A 44 5.87 -3.14 -6.50
N GLN A 45 5.11 -3.40 -7.56
CA GLN A 45 4.51 -2.38 -8.40
C GLN A 45 3.02 -2.30 -8.09
N VAL A 46 2.54 -1.10 -7.76
CA VAL A 46 1.15 -0.84 -7.42
C VAL A 46 0.55 0.12 -8.45
N LYS A 47 -0.57 -0.28 -9.05
CA LYS A 47 -1.42 0.60 -9.84
C LYS A 47 -2.59 1.04 -8.97
N GLY A 48 -2.89 2.33 -8.98
CA GLY A 48 -3.94 2.90 -8.15
C GLY A 48 -4.02 4.41 -8.25
N ASN A 49 -4.97 4.99 -7.51
CA ASN A 49 -5.26 6.42 -7.49
C ASN A 49 -4.96 7.01 -6.12
N VAL A 50 -4.17 8.09 -6.08
CA VAL A 50 -3.87 8.80 -4.84
C VAL A 50 -5.10 9.62 -4.43
N ARG A 51 -5.67 9.32 -3.27
CA ARG A 51 -6.86 9.96 -2.72
C ARG A 51 -6.45 11.04 -1.72
N ARG A 52 -6.27 12.26 -2.20
CA ARG A 52 -5.97 13.44 -1.35
C ARG A 52 -7.22 14.01 -0.66
N ASP A 53 -8.38 13.61 -1.15
CA ASP A 53 -9.70 13.94 -0.60
C ASP A 53 -10.06 13.11 0.64
N LEU A 54 -9.28 12.08 0.95
CA LEU A 54 -9.47 11.22 2.11
C LEU A 54 -8.40 11.49 3.18
N MET A 55 -8.83 11.61 4.43
CA MET A 55 -7.93 11.59 5.58
C MET A 55 -7.75 10.17 6.10
N SER A 56 -6.52 9.80 6.38
CA SER A 56 -6.19 8.53 7.04
C SER A 56 -6.25 8.70 8.55
N THR A 57 -6.88 7.75 9.25
CA THR A 57 -6.84 7.64 10.72
C THR A 57 -5.52 7.06 11.22
N SER A 58 -4.80 6.33 10.36
CA SER A 58 -3.59 5.60 10.73
C SER A 58 -2.33 6.47 10.73
N MET A 59 -2.37 7.61 10.03
CA MET A 59 -1.25 8.52 9.79
C MET A 59 -0.01 7.85 9.13
N VAL A 60 -0.17 6.64 8.57
CA VAL A 60 0.92 5.84 7.96
C VAL A 60 1.34 6.37 6.58
N GLY A 61 0.49 7.15 5.92
CA GLY A 61 0.79 7.72 4.61
C GLY A 61 -0.44 8.28 3.91
N THR A 62 -0.22 8.87 2.73
CA THR A 62 -1.33 9.30 1.85
C THR A 62 -2.07 8.06 1.33
N ILE A 63 -3.40 8.13 1.25
CA ILE A 63 -4.20 6.98 0.80
C ILE A 63 -3.97 6.76 -0.70
N LEU A 64 -3.64 5.52 -1.06
CA LEU A 64 -3.57 5.00 -2.41
C LEU A 64 -4.66 3.92 -2.55
N GLU A 65 -5.70 4.24 -3.31
CA GLU A 65 -6.75 3.29 -3.68
C GLU A 65 -6.20 2.34 -4.74
N VAL A 66 -6.07 1.06 -4.38
CA VAL A 66 -5.34 0.06 -5.18
C VAL A 66 -6.25 -0.56 -6.22
N GLU A 67 -5.81 -0.49 -7.48
CA GLU A 67 -6.39 -1.23 -8.60
C GLU A 67 -5.70 -2.59 -8.79
N SER A 68 -4.36 -2.62 -8.68
CA SER A 68 -3.60 -3.87 -8.75
C SER A 68 -2.24 -3.77 -8.06
N ILE A 69 -1.71 -4.92 -7.64
CA ILE A 69 -0.41 -5.05 -7.00
C ILE A 69 0.27 -6.33 -7.46
N HIS A 70 1.56 -6.25 -7.79
CA HIS A 70 2.36 -7.40 -8.22
C HIS A 70 3.79 -7.28 -7.70
N ALA A 71 4.47 -8.41 -7.50
CA ALA A 71 5.90 -8.42 -7.24
C ALA A 71 6.65 -7.81 -8.43
N GLN A 72 7.65 -6.97 -8.15
CA GLN A 72 8.57 -6.54 -9.20
C GLN A 72 9.50 -7.71 -9.54
N SER A 73 9.53 -8.10 -10.81
CA SER A 73 10.41 -9.15 -11.34
C SER A 73 11.85 -8.65 -11.50
#